data_AF-A0A161MP84-F1
#
_entry.id   AF-A0A161MP84-F1
#
_cell.length_a   1.000
_cell.length_b   1.000
_cell.length_c   1.000
_cell.angle_alpha   90.00
_cell.angle_beta   90.00
_cell.angle_gamma   90.00
#
_symmetry.space_group_name_H-M   'P 1'
#
loop_
_entity.id
_entity.type
_entity.pdbx_description
1 polymer ?
#
loop_
_entity_poly.entity_id
_entity_poly.type
_entity_poly.pdbx_seq_one_letter_code
_entity_poly.pdbx_strand_id
1 'polypeptide(L)'
;MLNEELNDIRFEFVIGKDKADGIACELVAAGLVDPKDVSTIASNLQRLVDSQSQTTKDTSITFPLNSAIAPNETPSDVALIGYAAITIVD
;
A
#
# COMPACT_ATOMS: atom_id res chain seq x y z
N MET A 1 -12.10 14.18 15.81
CA MET A 1 -11.72 14.28 14.40
C MET A 1 -10.30 13.77 14.32
N LEU A 2 -10.11 12.51 13.96
CA LEU A 2 -8.79 12.05 13.56
C LEU A 2 -8.66 12.54 12.12
N ASN A 3 -7.78 13.50 11.89
CA ASN A 3 -7.41 13.87 10.52
C ASN A 3 -6.75 12.61 9.95
N GLU A 4 -7.36 12.02 8.92
CA GLU A 4 -6.71 10.97 8.14
C GLU A 4 -5.64 11.66 7.29
N GLU A 5 -4.52 12.00 7.92
CA GLU A 5 -3.37 12.55 7.25
C GLU A 5 -2.72 11.46 6.39
N LEU A 6 -2.33 11.82 5.16
CA LEU A 6 -1.53 10.94 4.33
C LEU A 6 -0.18 10.71 5.01
N ASN A 7 0.05 9.47 5.42
CA ASN A 7 1.28 9.06 6.05
C ASN A 7 2.16 8.34 5.04
N ASP A 8 3.33 8.92 4.77
CA ASP A 8 4.37 8.24 3.99
C ASP A 8 5.07 7.20 4.85
N ILE A 9 4.91 5.92 4.51
CA ILE A 9 5.58 4.81 5.17
C ILE A 9 6.71 4.31 4.29
N ARG A 10 7.92 4.24 4.84
CA ARG A 10 9.10 3.70 4.17
C ARG A 10 9.57 2.44 4.84
N PHE A 11 9.86 1.42 4.05
CA PHE A 11 10.39 0.15 4.50
C PHE A 11 11.32 -0.43 3.42
N GLU A 12 12.19 -1.34 3.82
CA GLU A 12 13.03 -2.11 2.90
C GLU A 12 12.33 -3.43 2.55
N PHE A 13 12.46 -3.86 1.29
CA PHE A 13 11.92 -5.12 0.82
C PHE A 13 13.00 -5.92 0.09
N VAL A 14 13.31 -7.11 0.59
CA VAL A 14 14.33 -8.01 0.03
C VAL A 14 13.66 -9.15 -0.72
N ILE A 15 13.79 -9.13 -2.05
CA ILE A 15 13.26 -10.17 -2.94
C ILE A 15 13.85 -11.54 -2.56
N GLY A 16 12.97 -12.53 -2.38
CA GLY A 16 13.33 -13.91 -2.03
C GLY A 16 13.54 -14.17 -0.54
N LYS A 17 13.54 -13.12 0.30
CA LYS A 17 13.56 -13.25 1.76
C LYS A 17 12.22 -12.80 2.35
N ASP A 18 11.77 -11.61 1.96
CA ASP A 18 10.55 -11.02 2.47
C ASP A 18 9.35 -11.47 1.64
N LYS A 19 8.19 -11.52 2.29
CA LYS A 19 6.91 -11.87 1.68
C LYS A 19 5.97 -10.69 1.80
N ALA A 20 5.25 -10.38 0.72
CA ALA A 20 4.30 -9.26 0.71
C ALA A 20 3.25 -9.38 1.82
N ASP A 21 2.72 -10.58 2.05
CA ASP A 21 1.78 -10.87 3.15
C ASP A 21 2.38 -10.54 4.53
N GLY A 22 3.67 -10.88 4.73
CA GLY A 22 4.38 -10.65 5.99
C GLY A 22 4.50 -9.16 6.28
N ILE A 23 4.99 -8.39 5.30
CA ILE A 23 5.11 -6.93 5.40
C ILE A 23 3.74 -6.29 5.62
N ALA A 24 2.71 -6.70 4.89
CA ALA A 24 1.35 -6.17 5.08
C ALA A 24 0.82 -6.44 6.50
N CYS A 25 1.07 -7.62 7.05
CA CYS A 25 0.69 -7.94 8.43
C CYS A 25 1.46 -7.10 9.46
N GLU A 26 2.75 -6.83 9.21
CA GLU A 26 3.56 -5.96 10.06
C GLU A 26 3.05 -4.51 10.06
N LEU A 27 2.63 -3.98 8.90
CA LEU A 27 2.04 -2.64 8.79
C LEU A 27 0.76 -2.51 9.63
N VAL A 28 -0.09 -3.54 9.61
CA VAL A 28 -1.30 -3.60 10.45
C VAL A 28 -0.94 -3.75 11.93
N ALA A 29 0.02 -4.61 12.27
CA ALA A 29 0.46 -4.81 13.65
C ALA A 29 1.10 -3.56 14.27
N ALA A 30 1.74 -2.72 13.44
CA ALA A 30 2.27 -1.42 13.82
C ALA A 30 1.19 -0.32 13.93
N GLY A 31 -0.06 -0.62 13.56
CA GLY A 31 -1.17 0.34 13.58
C GLY A 31 -1.08 1.41 12.49
N LEU A 32 -0.30 1.16 11.44
CA LEU A 32 -0.12 2.10 10.32
C LEU A 32 -1.20 1.96 9.25
N VAL A 33 -1.90 0.83 9.23
CA VAL A 33 -2.85 0.41 8.18
C VAL A 33 -4.05 -0.27 8.82
N ASP A 34 -5.25 -0.09 8.25
CA ASP A 34 -6.45 -0.79 8.70
C ASP A 34 -6.36 -2.31 8.38
N PRO A 35 -6.68 -3.20 9.33
CA PRO A 35 -6.68 -4.65 9.10
C PRO A 35 -7.49 -5.12 7.88
N LYS A 36 -8.50 -4.36 7.43
CA LYS A 36 -9.30 -4.65 6.23
C LYS A 36 -8.51 -4.50 4.94
N ASP A 37 -7.43 -3.74 4.96
CA ASP A 37 -6.61 -3.42 3.79
C ASP A 37 -5.44 -4.38 3.59
N VAL A 38 -5.18 -5.26 4.57
CA VAL A 38 -4.03 -6.16 4.58
C VAL A 38 -3.93 -7.00 3.30
N SER A 39 -5.04 -7.56 2.84
CA SER A 39 -5.08 -8.43 1.66
C SER A 39 -4.82 -7.65 0.38
N THR A 40 -5.38 -6.44 0.27
CA THR A 40 -5.20 -5.56 -0.87
C THR A 40 -3.77 -5.03 -0.94
N ILE A 41 -3.19 -4.62 0.19
CA ILE A 41 -1.80 -4.14 0.26
C ILE A 41 -0.83 -5.27 -0.09
N ALA A 42 -1.00 -6.46 0.49
CA ALA A 42 -0.15 -7.59 0.20
C ALA A 42 -0.20 -7.98 -1.29
N SER A 43 -1.39 -8.06 -1.88
CA SER A 43 -1.56 -8.41 -3.30
C SER A 43 -0.90 -7.38 -4.22
N ASN A 44 -1.07 -6.10 -3.93
CA ASN A 44 -0.48 -5.02 -4.73
C ASN A 44 1.04 -4.94 -4.56
N LEU A 45 1.56 -5.10 -3.34
CA LEU A 45 3.00 -5.17 -3.07
C LEU A 45 3.64 -6.35 -3.82
N GLN A 46 3.01 -7.54 -3.79
CA GLN A 46 3.50 -8.68 -4.55
C GLN A 46 3.51 -8.41 -6.05
N ARG A 47 2.44 -7.79 -6.59
CA ARG A 47 2.38 -7.40 -7.99
C ARG A 47 3.52 -6.45 -8.37
N LEU A 48 3.84 -5.48 -7.52
CA LEU A 48 4.94 -4.54 -7.75
C LEU A 48 6.31 -5.25 -7.78
N VAL A 49 6.53 -6.19 -6.86
CA VAL A 49 7.74 -7.02 -6.80
C VAL A 49 7.86 -7.94 -8.02
N ASP A 50 6.74 -8.54 -8.45
CA ASP A 50 6.69 -9.38 -9.64
C ASP A 50 6.96 -8.57 -10.91
N SER A 51 6.47 -7.32 -11.00
CA SER A 51 6.76 -6.39 -12.09
C SER A 51 8.24 -6.00 -12.15
N GLN A 52 8.93 -5.83 -11.01
CA GLN A 52 10.38 -5.58 -10.98
C GLN A 52 11.21 -6.74 -11.54
N SER A 53 10.65 -7.96 -11.49
CA SER A 53 11.28 -9.16 -12.05
C SER A 53 11.08 -9.26 -13.57
N GLN A 54 10.25 -8.40 -14.16
CA GLN A 54 9.93 -8.36 -15.59
C GLN A 54 10.63 -7.17 -16.27
N THR A 55 10.76 -7.24 -17.60
CA THR A 55 11.44 -6.20 -18.41
C THR A 55 10.76 -4.83 -18.31
N THR A 56 9.48 -4.80 -17.92
CA THR A 56 8.68 -3.58 -17.69
C THR A 56 8.80 -3.17 -16.23
N LYS A 57 9.64 -2.17 -15.96
CA LYS A 57 9.87 -1.63 -14.62
C LYS A 57 8.74 -0.70 -14.19
N ASP A 58 7.64 -1.25 -13.71
CA ASP A 58 6.67 -0.45 -12.96
C ASP A 58 7.28 -0.11 -11.60
N THR A 59 7.55 1.17 -11.37
CA THR A 59 8.12 1.68 -10.11
C THR A 59 7.05 2.19 -9.15
N SER A 60 5.80 2.29 -9.57
CA SER A 60 4.72 2.81 -8.73
C SER A 60 3.38 2.16 -9.11
N ILE A 61 2.55 1.91 -8.11
CA ILE A 61 1.18 1.47 -8.26
C ILE A 61 0.27 2.21 -7.28
N THR A 62 -0.91 2.61 -7.76
CA THR A 62 -2.00 3.15 -6.93
C THR A 62 -3.17 2.18 -6.95
N PHE A 63 -3.79 1.95 -5.80
CA PHE A 63 -4.89 1.00 -5.65
C PHE A 63 -5.90 1.46 -4.59
N PRO A 64 -7.18 1.07 -4.72
CA PRO A 64 -8.20 1.42 -3.74
C PRO A 64 -8.02 0.62 -2.44
N LEU A 65 -8.42 1.20 -1.32
CA LEU A 65 -8.49 0.55 -0.01
C LEU A 65 -9.90 -0.01 0.23
N ASN A 66 -9.98 -1.03 1.09
CA ASN A 66 -11.23 -1.61 1.58
C ASN A 66 -11.76 -0.89 2.82
N SER A 67 -10.89 -0.14 3.52
CA SER A 67 -11.27 0.75 4.60
C SER A 67 -12.25 1.82 4.13
N ALA A 68 -13.11 2.26 5.04
CA ALA A 68 -14.10 3.27 4.73
C ALA A 68 -13.44 4.65 4.70
N ILE A 69 -13.82 5.46 3.71
CA ILE A 69 -13.49 6.89 3.69
C ILE A 69 -14.41 7.67 4.61
N ALA A 70 -14.01 8.89 4.99
CA ALA A 70 -14.89 9.74 5.78
C ALA A 70 -16.19 10.06 5.01
N PRO A 71 -17.35 10.20 5.70
CA PRO A 71 -18.66 10.35 5.05
C PRO A 71 -18.80 11.56 4.12
N ASN A 72 -17.91 12.54 4.25
CA ASN A 72 -17.87 13.79 3.49
C ASN A 72 -16.78 13.82 2.43
N GLU A 73 -16.08 12.71 2.22
CA GLU A 73 -14.99 12.61 1.26
C GLU A 73 -15.42 11.86 -0.01
N THR A 74 -14.84 12.26 -1.14
CA THR A 74 -15.03 11.58 -2.42
C THR A 74 -13.76 10.78 -2.73
N PRO A 75 -13.87 9.48 -3.09
CA PRO A 75 -12.69 8.70 -3.45
C PRO A 75 -11.88 9.38 -4.56
N SER A 76 -10.56 9.45 -4.39
CA SER A 76 -9.67 10.05 -5.37
C SER A 76 -8.31 9.36 -5.35
N ASP A 77 -7.87 8.86 -6.50
CA ASP A 77 -6.55 8.27 -6.71
C ASP A 77 -5.43 9.32 -6.72
N VAL A 78 -5.73 10.55 -7.16
CA VAL A 78 -4.77 11.68 -7.15
C VAL A 78 -4.57 12.24 -5.75
N ALA A 79 -5.65 12.42 -4.98
CA ALA A 79 -5.57 12.91 -3.61
C ALA A 79 -5.36 11.77 -2.59
N LEU A 80 -5.28 10.51 -3.05
CA LEU A 80 -5.17 9.31 -2.23
C LEU A 80 -6.27 9.16 -1.16
N ILE A 81 -7.49 9.61 -1.48
CA ILE A 81 -8.65 9.49 -0.60
C ILE A 81 -9.30 8.14 -0.84
N GLY A 82 -9.16 7.21 0.11
CA GLY A 82 -9.59 5.81 -0.06
C GLY A 82 -8.71 5.02 -1.03
N TYR A 83 -7.52 5.54 -1.34
CA TYR A 83 -6.51 4.87 -2.15
C TYR A 83 -5.17 4.91 -1.42
N ALA A 84 -4.32 3.95 -1.73
CA ALA A 84 -2.92 3.97 -1.34
C ALA A 84 -2.04 3.86 -2.59
N ALA A 85 -0.82 4.39 -2.49
CA ALA A 85 0.20 4.23 -3.50
C ALA A 85 1.43 3.57 -2.88
N ILE A 86 2.04 2.63 -3.61
CA ILE A 86 3.34 2.06 -3.28
C ILE A 86 4.29 2.41 -4.41
N THR A 87 5.42 3.00 -4.06
CA THR A 87 6.45 3.41 -5.01
C THR A 87 7.79 2.86 -4.56
N ILE A 88 8.55 2.30 -5.51
CA ILE A 88 9.93 1.92 -5.34
C ILE A 88 10.79 3.17 -5.53
N VAL A 89 11.57 3.48 -4.51
CA VAL A 89 12.59 4.53 -4.53
C VAL A 89 13.95 3.86 -4.69
N ASP A 90 14.76 4.36 -5.63
CA ASP A 90 16.16 3.98 -5.85
C ASP A 90 17.10 4.81 -4.96
#